data_AF-A0A7S2EFA3-F1
#
_entry.id   AF-A0A7S2EFA3-F1
#
_cell.length_a   1.000
_cell.length_b   1.000
_cell.length_c   1.000
_cell.angle_alpha   90.00
_cell.angle_beta   90.00
_cell.angle_gamma   90.00
#
_symmetry.space_group_name_H-M   'P 1'
#
loop_
_entity.id
_entity.type
_entity.pdbx_description
1 polymer ?
#
loop_
_entity_poly.entity_id
_entity_poly.type
_entity_poly.pdbx_seq_one_letter_code
_entity_poly.pdbx_strand_id
1 'polypeptide(L)'
;MVQLAHVVALAIAAPLTALSPSSIRLVRDRPLTSFPLCAHDFDAHKRTTRPAGRSLALRSVSISGEFPSISSGSDPTAENPPAAAQSALSGPAQWHRNRRRRMLDLYGEEISALERDASSQRVAVPLLALANASLLAMSIWSGSLHPVRVLALAAFPGSMFSLWQLQILHDCLHGSMLDKSKKRVWGMSKRRLQDALLFWGSMPSAFGYFLYLRYGHLTHHTSVGDATKATLAKLFDSDQKNFEDGDILFVAHRMRLKGEIGPKFKLPSLGKGGEEKEVKMSISKSGFNLWRVGRPIRNALAFSVSFLFERVMLVVNDLVVALTGRNYFFPNKPQSFHDECAVYCRCAVAVRAALWALAGWKSLLFLYLSETLWSIPPHPACAMFVTNHGSGTDQLTGKCVPSSSTYAGKWYSFFTLGTNYHCEHHDFPTIPLHKLGKLRNIAPDFYPKGSKDNVFRIMKKAFSDPDFYACMDVGVNLG
;
A
#
# COMPACT_ATOMS: atom_id res chain seq x y z
N MET A 1 0.31 21.97 18.46
CA MET A 1 0.72 20.62 18.92
C MET A 1 -0.13 20.10 20.07
N VAL A 2 -0.46 20.90 21.10
CA VAL A 2 -1.31 20.48 22.24
C VAL A 2 -2.73 20.03 21.85
N GLN A 3 -3.37 20.71 20.87
CA GLN A 3 -4.69 20.30 20.34
C GLN A 3 -4.63 19.01 19.51
N LEU A 4 -3.53 18.75 18.81
CA LEU A 4 -3.36 17.55 17.97
C LEU A 4 -3.07 16.31 18.84
N ALA A 5 -2.29 16.48 19.91
CA ALA A 5 -2.10 15.47 20.94
C ALA A 5 -3.41 15.14 21.69
N HIS A 6 -4.28 16.14 21.92
CA HIS A 6 -5.62 15.93 22.48
C HIS A 6 -6.55 15.15 21.54
N VAL A 7 -6.50 15.40 20.22
CA VAL A 7 -7.29 14.64 19.25
C VAL A 7 -6.80 13.19 19.14
N VAL A 8 -5.49 12.95 19.21
CA VAL A 8 -4.92 11.60 19.28
C VAL A 8 -5.30 10.92 20.60
N ALA A 9 -5.24 11.62 21.73
CA ALA A 9 -5.71 11.11 23.02
C ALA A 9 -7.21 10.79 23.00
N LEU A 10 -8.05 11.61 22.34
CA LEU A 10 -9.49 11.38 22.20
C LEU A 10 -9.80 10.25 21.21
N ALA A 11 -9.06 10.12 20.11
CA ALA A 11 -9.20 9.02 19.16
C ALA A 11 -8.73 7.67 19.74
N ILE A 12 -7.77 7.68 20.66
CA ILE A 12 -7.33 6.51 21.43
C ILE A 12 -8.27 6.23 22.62
N ALA A 13 -8.83 7.27 23.27
CA ALA A 13 -9.71 7.13 24.43
C ALA A 13 -11.15 6.75 24.07
N ALA A 14 -11.70 7.22 22.94
CA ALA A 14 -13.06 6.92 22.52
C ALA A 14 -13.37 5.40 22.36
N PRO A 15 -12.47 4.55 21.80
CA PRO A 15 -12.64 3.10 21.81
C PRO A 15 -12.47 2.45 23.20
N LEU A 16 -11.67 3.03 24.09
CA LEU A 16 -11.47 2.51 25.45
C LEU A 16 -12.67 2.78 26.37
N THR A 17 -13.39 3.89 26.16
CA THR A 17 -14.65 4.20 26.87
C THR A 17 -15.86 3.42 26.36
N ALA A 18 -15.78 2.82 25.17
CA ALA A 18 -16.83 1.95 24.61
C ALA A 18 -16.78 0.50 25.13
N LEU A 19 -15.74 0.15 25.89
CA LEU A 19 -15.67 -1.11 26.64
C LEU A 19 -16.47 -0.97 27.95
N SER A 20 -17.80 -0.99 27.83
CA SER A 20 -18.66 -1.24 28.99
C SER A 20 -18.41 -2.67 29.52
N PRO A 21 -18.31 -2.90 30.84
CA PRO A 21 -18.17 -4.26 31.41
C PRO A 21 -19.31 -5.23 31.07
N SER A 22 -20.41 -4.74 30.49
CA SER A 22 -21.63 -5.49 30.21
C SER A 22 -21.69 -6.20 28.85
N SER A 23 -20.58 -6.31 28.10
CA SER A 23 -20.53 -7.04 26.82
C SER A 23 -19.51 -8.20 26.77
N ILE A 24 -19.19 -8.80 27.92
CA ILE A 24 -18.57 -10.12 27.98
C ILE A 24 -19.68 -11.14 28.28
N ARG A 25 -20.29 -11.75 27.25
CA ARG A 25 -21.03 -13.00 27.45
C ARG A 25 -20.03 -14.14 27.63
N LEU A 26 -19.76 -14.47 28.88
CA LEU A 26 -19.21 -15.76 29.28
C LEU A 26 -20.17 -16.86 28.80
N VAL A 27 -19.69 -17.73 27.92
CA VAL A 27 -20.34 -19.02 27.63
C VAL A 27 -19.83 -20.01 28.68
N ARG A 28 -20.67 -20.26 29.69
CA ARG A 28 -20.68 -21.41 30.62
C ARG A 28 -22.18 -21.60 30.92
N ASP A 29 -22.84 -22.74 30.74
CA ASP A 29 -22.48 -24.10 31.14
C ASP A 29 -23.01 -25.18 30.18
N ARG A 30 -22.23 -26.26 30.01
CA ARG A 30 -22.74 -27.64 29.88
C ARG A 30 -21.87 -28.54 30.77
N PRO A 31 -22.45 -29.48 31.52
CA PRO A 31 -21.73 -30.22 32.56
C PRO A 31 -20.80 -31.28 31.96
N LEU A 32 -19.61 -31.39 32.56
CA LEU A 32 -18.61 -32.42 32.31
C LEU A 32 -18.97 -33.68 33.12
N THR A 33 -19.22 -34.80 32.44
CA THR A 33 -19.20 -36.13 33.05
C THR A 33 -17.85 -36.79 32.80
N SER A 34 -17.07 -36.90 33.88
CA SER A 34 -16.13 -37.97 34.26
C SER A 34 -15.33 -38.71 33.16
N PHE A 35 -14.02 -38.44 33.13
CA PHE A 35 -12.99 -39.42 32.71
C PHE A 35 -12.43 -40.13 33.96
N PRO A 36 -12.20 -41.45 33.94
CA PRO A 36 -11.31 -42.08 34.90
C PRO A 36 -9.88 -42.19 34.34
N LEU A 37 -8.93 -41.86 35.21
CA LEU A 37 -7.52 -42.23 35.13
C LEU A 37 -7.35 -43.73 35.45
N CYS A 38 -6.44 -44.42 34.76
CA CYS A 38 -5.35 -45.12 35.45
C CYS A 38 -4.31 -45.68 34.46
N ALA A 39 -3.06 -45.62 34.91
CA ALA A 39 -1.85 -46.14 34.29
C ALA A 39 -1.80 -47.68 34.30
N HIS A 40 -1.04 -48.29 33.38
CA HIS A 40 0.09 -49.16 33.73
C HIS A 40 0.88 -49.64 32.49
N ASP A 41 2.13 -49.94 32.82
CA ASP A 41 3.32 -50.36 32.09
C ASP A 41 3.31 -51.68 31.29
N PHE A 42 4.33 -51.78 30.42
CA PHE A 42 5.15 -52.94 30.00
C PHE A 42 4.57 -54.07 29.09
N ASP A 43 5.02 -54.01 27.83
CA ASP A 43 5.96 -54.93 27.14
C ASP A 43 5.61 -56.38 26.72
N ALA A 44 6.19 -56.72 25.55
CA ALA A 44 6.59 -58.03 25.01
C ALA A 44 5.59 -59.06 24.38
N HIS A 45 5.75 -59.18 23.05
CA HIS A 45 5.97 -60.40 22.24
C HIS A 45 4.89 -61.47 21.89
N LYS A 46 4.85 -61.72 20.56
CA LYS A 46 4.77 -63.00 19.79
C LYS A 46 3.43 -63.54 19.23
N ARG A 47 3.42 -63.55 17.89
CA ARG A 47 3.10 -64.62 16.91
C ARG A 47 1.64 -65.03 16.59
N THR A 48 1.38 -64.96 15.27
CA THR A 48 0.57 -65.86 14.38
C THR A 48 -0.93 -65.99 14.68
N THR A 49 -1.85 -65.58 13.79
CA THR A 49 -2.22 -66.25 12.53
C THR A 49 -3.21 -65.38 11.72
N ARG A 50 -3.24 -65.51 10.39
CA ARG A 50 -4.29 -65.01 9.46
C ARG A 50 -5.41 -66.05 9.36
N PRO A 51 -6.70 -65.70 9.08
CA PRO A 51 -7.07 -65.21 7.74
C PRO A 51 -8.22 -64.18 7.65
N ALA A 52 -8.20 -63.52 6.48
CA ALA A 52 -9.29 -63.01 5.63
C ALA A 52 -10.52 -62.30 6.26
N GLY A 53 -10.72 -61.04 5.83
CA GLY A 53 -12.07 -60.52 5.60
C GLY A 53 -12.29 -59.05 5.96
N ARG A 54 -12.59 -58.27 4.92
CA ARG A 54 -13.31 -56.98 4.92
C ARG A 54 -12.54 -55.70 5.26
N SER A 55 -12.39 -54.92 4.20
CA SER A 55 -12.07 -53.49 4.10
C SER A 55 -12.93 -52.62 5.01
N LEU A 56 -12.28 -51.76 5.80
CA LEU A 56 -12.84 -50.55 6.38
C LEU A 56 -11.72 -49.50 6.41
N ALA A 57 -11.83 -48.54 5.49
CA ALA A 57 -10.91 -47.42 5.36
C ALA A 57 -11.00 -46.50 6.60
N LEU A 58 -9.88 -46.35 7.30
CA LEU A 58 -9.67 -45.35 8.33
C LEU A 58 -9.72 -43.95 7.70
N ARG A 59 -10.66 -43.12 8.16
CA ARG A 59 -10.67 -41.68 7.91
C ARG A 59 -9.46 -41.04 8.59
N SER A 60 -8.52 -40.53 7.79
CA SER A 60 -7.54 -39.55 8.25
C SER A 60 -8.23 -38.19 8.45
N VAL A 61 -8.06 -37.61 9.64
CA VAL A 61 -8.50 -36.23 9.92
C VAL A 61 -7.46 -35.29 9.32
N SER A 62 -7.81 -34.69 8.19
CA SER A 62 -7.06 -33.57 7.59
C SER A 62 -7.62 -32.27 8.17
N ILE A 63 -6.75 -31.46 8.78
CA ILE A 63 -7.06 -30.08 9.19
C ILE A 63 -6.94 -29.21 7.93
N SER A 64 -8.03 -29.04 7.21
CA SER A 64 -8.16 -28.07 6.12
C SER A 64 -8.84 -26.80 6.63
N GLY A 65 -8.04 -25.79 6.98
CA GLY A 65 -8.54 -24.42 7.08
C GLY A 65 -8.78 -23.87 5.67
N GLU A 66 -10.03 -23.90 5.20
CA GLU A 66 -10.44 -23.26 3.96
C GLU A 66 -10.43 -21.73 4.12
N PHE A 67 -9.60 -21.06 3.32
CA PHE A 67 -9.74 -19.63 3.07
C PHE A 67 -11.02 -19.40 2.24
N PRO A 68 -11.89 -18.44 2.59
CA PRO A 68 -13.11 -18.20 1.83
C PRO A 68 -12.78 -17.81 0.40
N SER A 69 -13.28 -18.61 -0.55
CA SER A 69 -13.23 -18.37 -1.99
C SER A 69 -14.22 -17.26 -2.35
N ILE A 70 -13.76 -16.26 -3.09
CA ILE A 70 -14.61 -15.20 -3.63
C ILE A 70 -15.28 -15.74 -4.89
N SER A 71 -16.61 -15.88 -4.84
CA SER A 71 -17.44 -16.11 -6.02
C SER A 71 -17.44 -14.85 -6.91
N SER A 72 -17.05 -15.01 -8.16
CA SER A 72 -17.54 -14.16 -9.24
C SER A 72 -18.78 -14.88 -9.77
N GLY A 73 -19.96 -14.32 -9.51
CA GLY A 73 -21.21 -14.86 -10.05
C GLY A 73 -21.15 -14.92 -11.58
N SER A 74 -21.40 -16.11 -12.12
CA SER A 74 -21.83 -16.31 -13.50
C SER A 74 -23.08 -17.18 -13.42
N ASP A 75 -24.21 -16.53 -13.21
CA ASP A 75 -25.53 -17.15 -13.31
C ASP A 75 -25.98 -17.04 -14.78
N PRO A 76 -26.28 -18.14 -15.49
CA PRO A 76 -26.42 -18.11 -16.94
C PRO A 76 -27.82 -17.68 -17.44
N THR A 77 -28.61 -16.98 -16.63
CA THR A 77 -29.99 -16.56 -16.98
C THR A 77 -30.33 -15.10 -16.68
N ALA A 78 -29.36 -14.24 -16.40
CA ALA A 78 -29.62 -12.81 -16.21
C ALA A 78 -29.59 -12.06 -17.55
N GLU A 79 -30.75 -11.51 -17.95
CA GLU A 79 -30.86 -10.53 -19.03
C GLU A 79 -29.85 -9.37 -18.84
N ASN A 80 -29.24 -8.95 -19.95
CA ASN A 80 -28.20 -7.92 -19.97
C ASN A 80 -28.69 -6.64 -19.25
N PRO A 81 -27.98 -6.16 -18.21
CA PRO A 81 -28.32 -4.88 -17.61
C PRO A 81 -28.05 -3.74 -18.58
N PRO A 82 -28.87 -2.67 -18.58
CA PRO A 82 -28.71 -1.55 -19.50
C PRO A 82 -27.37 -0.83 -19.25
N ALA A 83 -26.76 -0.37 -20.34
CA ALA A 83 -25.50 0.36 -20.35
C ALA A 83 -25.59 1.67 -19.56
N ALA A 84 -25.33 1.62 -18.26
CA ALA A 84 -25.20 2.80 -17.40
C ALA A 84 -23.94 2.69 -16.51
N ALA A 85 -23.06 3.68 -16.68
CA ALA A 85 -21.93 4.06 -15.84
C ALA A 85 -20.71 3.12 -15.73
N GLN A 86 -20.01 2.87 -16.84
CA GLN A 86 -18.54 2.74 -16.74
C GLN A 86 -18.01 4.10 -16.27
N SER A 87 -17.40 4.17 -15.07
CA SER A 87 -16.77 5.40 -14.57
C SER A 87 -15.84 5.98 -15.64
N ALA A 88 -16.19 7.13 -16.21
CA ALA A 88 -15.35 7.83 -17.18
C ALA A 88 -13.96 8.08 -16.58
N LEU A 89 -12.91 7.74 -17.35
CA LEU A 89 -11.52 8.02 -17.01
C LEU A 89 -11.34 9.52 -16.74
N SER A 90 -10.51 9.87 -15.77
CA SER A 90 -10.10 11.27 -15.55
C SER A 90 -9.36 11.83 -16.77
N GLY A 91 -9.30 13.16 -16.91
CA GLY A 91 -8.53 13.81 -17.99
C GLY A 91 -7.06 13.33 -18.05
N PRO A 92 -6.34 13.30 -16.91
CA PRO A 92 -5.00 12.70 -16.82
C PRO A 92 -4.92 11.23 -17.22
N ALA A 93 -5.87 10.39 -16.80
CA ALA A 93 -5.91 8.99 -17.20
C ALA A 93 -6.17 8.84 -18.72
N GLN A 94 -7.01 9.71 -19.29
CA GLN A 94 -7.21 9.77 -20.74
C GLN A 94 -5.95 10.20 -21.49
N TRP A 95 -5.15 11.12 -20.93
CA TRP A 95 -3.86 11.52 -21.50
C TRP A 95 -2.91 10.32 -21.66
N HIS A 96 -2.78 9.50 -20.61
CA HIS A 96 -2.00 8.27 -20.66
C HIS A 96 -2.57 7.26 -21.66
N ARG A 97 -3.89 7.04 -21.66
CA ARG A 97 -4.54 6.14 -22.63
C ARG A 97 -4.31 6.56 -24.08
N ASN A 98 -4.35 7.87 -24.37
CA ASN A 98 -4.11 8.40 -25.72
C ASN A 98 -2.64 8.24 -26.13
N ARG A 99 -1.69 8.41 -25.21
CA ARG A 99 -0.28 8.12 -25.45
C ARG A 99 -0.03 6.64 -25.70
N ARG A 100 -0.59 5.77 -24.87
CA ARG A 100 -0.56 4.31 -25.04
C ARG A 100 -1.03 3.91 -26.44
N ARG A 101 -2.17 4.43 -26.90
CA ARG A 101 -2.71 4.15 -28.24
C ARG A 101 -1.71 4.54 -29.33
N ARG A 102 -1.22 5.78 -29.32
CA ARG A 102 -0.25 6.26 -30.31
C ARG A 102 1.06 5.46 -30.31
N MET A 103 1.53 5.03 -29.14
CA MET A 103 2.72 4.17 -29.05
C MET A 103 2.47 2.79 -29.65
N LEU A 104 1.29 2.20 -29.46
CA LEU A 104 0.94 0.91 -30.07
C LEU A 104 0.74 1.03 -31.59
N ASP A 105 0.25 2.17 -32.08
CA ASP A 105 0.10 2.40 -33.51
C ASP A 105 1.47 2.44 -34.23
N LEU A 106 2.50 2.96 -33.55
CA LEU A 106 3.86 3.10 -34.11
C LEU A 106 4.78 1.92 -33.81
N TYR A 107 4.68 1.36 -32.60
CA TYR A 107 5.65 0.39 -32.04
C TYR A 107 4.96 -0.87 -31.49
N GLY A 108 3.76 -1.17 -32.01
CA GLY A 108 2.85 -2.18 -31.45
C GLY A 108 3.45 -3.56 -31.30
N GLU A 109 4.22 -4.04 -32.27
CA GLU A 109 4.83 -5.38 -32.22
C GLU A 109 5.80 -5.53 -31.05
N GLU A 110 6.74 -4.58 -30.90
CA GLU A 110 7.77 -4.61 -29.85
C GLU A 110 7.17 -4.37 -28.46
N ILE A 111 6.23 -3.43 -28.33
CA ILE A 111 5.59 -3.13 -27.05
C ILE A 111 4.68 -4.28 -26.62
N SER A 112 3.92 -4.88 -27.55
CA SER A 112 3.01 -5.97 -27.22
C SER A 112 3.73 -7.21 -26.70
N ALA A 113 4.97 -7.44 -27.14
CA ALA A 113 5.81 -8.51 -26.58
C ALA A 113 6.17 -8.23 -25.10
N LEU A 114 6.48 -6.98 -24.75
CA LEU A 114 6.71 -6.59 -23.35
C LEU A 114 5.43 -6.70 -22.50
N GLU A 115 4.28 -6.34 -23.06
CA GLU A 115 3.01 -6.33 -22.32
C GLU A 115 2.44 -7.74 -22.13
N ARG A 116 2.53 -8.62 -23.13
CA ARG A 116 1.93 -9.97 -23.07
C ARG A 116 2.88 -11.01 -22.48
N ASP A 117 4.14 -11.00 -22.90
CA ASP A 117 5.05 -12.12 -22.66
C ASP A 117 5.99 -11.87 -21.48
N ALA A 118 6.30 -10.61 -21.17
CA ALA A 118 7.17 -10.30 -20.05
C ALA A 118 6.45 -10.45 -18.71
N SER A 119 7.13 -11.12 -17.78
CA SER A 119 6.83 -11.11 -16.35
C SER A 119 8.09 -10.81 -15.55
N SER A 120 7.95 -10.31 -14.33
CA SER A 120 9.08 -10.15 -13.40
C SER A 120 9.34 -11.40 -12.56
N GLN A 121 8.65 -12.53 -12.77
CA GLN A 121 8.64 -13.67 -11.84
C GLN A 121 10.04 -14.15 -11.41
N ARG A 122 10.95 -14.30 -12.38
CA ARG A 122 12.32 -14.78 -12.13
C ARG A 122 13.21 -13.80 -11.35
N VAL A 123 12.82 -12.52 -11.29
CA VAL A 123 13.55 -11.44 -10.63
C VAL A 123 12.83 -11.01 -9.35
N ALA A 124 11.54 -10.72 -9.46
CA ALA A 124 10.69 -10.21 -8.39
C ALA A 124 10.50 -11.22 -7.24
N VAL A 125 10.25 -12.50 -7.53
CA VAL A 125 10.07 -13.50 -6.46
C VAL A 125 11.31 -13.61 -5.56
N PRO A 126 12.52 -13.90 -6.09
CA PRO A 126 13.70 -13.99 -5.23
C PRO A 126 14.07 -12.65 -4.60
N LEU A 127 13.89 -11.53 -5.29
CA LEU A 127 14.15 -10.21 -4.69
C LEU A 127 13.17 -9.85 -3.57
N LEU A 128 11.90 -10.26 -3.65
CA LEU A 128 10.93 -10.06 -2.57
C LEU A 128 11.32 -10.90 -1.35
N ALA A 129 11.68 -12.16 -1.57
CA ALA A 129 12.18 -13.02 -0.49
C ALA A 129 13.44 -12.42 0.16
N LEU A 130 14.39 -11.94 -0.66
CA LEU A 130 15.60 -11.27 -0.19
C LEU A 130 15.29 -9.99 0.58
N ALA A 131 14.41 -9.13 0.06
CA ALA A 131 14.02 -7.89 0.71
C ALA A 131 13.37 -8.16 2.07
N ASN A 132 12.42 -9.08 2.14
CA ASN A 132 11.74 -9.42 3.39
C ASN A 132 12.68 -10.08 4.40
N ALA A 133 13.54 -10.99 3.95
CA ALA A 133 14.55 -11.62 4.81
C ALA A 133 15.56 -10.59 5.33
N SER A 134 15.99 -9.65 4.50
CA SER A 134 16.92 -8.58 4.88
C SER A 134 16.29 -7.62 5.87
N LEU A 135 15.05 -7.18 5.64
CA LEU A 135 14.30 -6.33 6.57
C LEU A 135 14.09 -7.02 7.91
N LEU A 136 13.75 -8.32 7.89
CA LEU A 136 13.59 -9.12 9.11
C LEU A 136 14.91 -9.23 9.89
N ALA A 137 15.98 -9.65 9.22
CA ALA A 137 17.29 -9.84 9.85
C ALA A 137 17.86 -8.54 10.40
N MET A 138 17.78 -7.44 9.64
CA MET A 138 18.22 -6.12 10.09
C MET A 138 17.36 -5.56 11.21
N SER A 139 16.05 -5.82 11.21
CA SER A 139 15.17 -5.46 12.31
C SER A 139 15.60 -6.16 13.61
N ILE A 140 15.90 -7.46 13.56
CA ILE A 140 16.44 -8.20 14.72
C ILE A 140 17.80 -7.64 15.13
N TRP A 141 18.72 -7.47 14.17
CA TRP A 141 20.07 -6.96 14.43
C TRP A 141 20.05 -5.56 15.06
N SER A 142 19.12 -4.70 14.65
CA SER A 142 18.98 -3.34 15.19
C SER A 142 18.77 -3.30 16.71
N GLY A 143 18.28 -4.40 17.30
CA GLY A 143 18.11 -4.56 18.74
C GLY A 143 19.41 -4.43 19.55
N SER A 144 20.56 -4.79 18.98
CA SER A 144 21.87 -4.64 19.63
C SER A 144 22.58 -3.32 19.29
N LEU A 145 22.03 -2.53 18.35
CA LEU A 145 22.68 -1.32 17.87
C LEU A 145 22.32 -0.08 18.71
N HIS A 146 23.19 0.93 18.68
CA HIS A 146 22.86 2.27 19.15
C HIS A 146 21.82 2.92 18.21
N PRO A 147 20.85 3.72 18.67
CA PRO A 147 19.80 4.32 17.80
C PRO A 147 20.33 5.07 16.57
N VAL A 148 21.49 5.74 16.67
CA VAL A 148 22.13 6.40 15.52
C VAL A 148 22.57 5.39 14.45
N ARG A 149 23.07 4.21 14.85
CA ARG A 149 23.40 3.13 13.91
C ARG A 149 22.13 2.50 13.31
N VAL A 150 21.03 2.46 14.06
CA VAL A 150 19.71 2.05 13.54
C VAL A 150 19.24 3.02 12.46
N LEU A 151 19.39 4.33 12.69
CA LEU A 151 19.08 5.35 11.68
C LEU A 151 19.93 5.18 10.42
N ALA A 152 21.23 4.94 10.56
CA ALA A 152 22.11 4.69 9.41
C ALA A 152 21.69 3.43 8.65
N LEU A 153 21.44 2.32 9.36
CA LEU A 153 20.99 1.05 8.78
C LEU A 153 19.63 1.18 8.07
N ALA A 154 18.71 1.97 8.64
CA ALA A 154 17.42 2.25 8.06
C ALA A 154 17.53 3.16 6.83
N ALA A 155 18.38 4.19 6.86
CA ALA A 155 18.63 5.06 5.71
C ALA A 155 19.26 4.28 4.55
N PHE A 156 20.18 3.37 4.84
CA PHE A 156 20.70 2.39 3.90
C PHE A 156 21.31 1.18 4.64
N PRO A 157 20.97 -0.07 4.28
CA PRO A 157 20.17 -0.46 3.11
C PRO A 157 18.66 -0.65 3.40
N GLY A 158 18.18 -0.40 4.62
CA GLY A 158 16.79 -0.64 5.02
C GLY A 158 15.76 -0.02 4.08
N SER A 159 15.91 1.27 3.78
CA SER A 159 15.05 2.02 2.87
C SER A 159 15.07 1.50 1.43
N MET A 160 16.19 0.97 0.95
CA MET A 160 16.26 0.34 -0.37
C MET A 160 15.41 -0.93 -0.40
N PHE A 161 15.57 -1.82 0.58
CA PHE A 161 14.81 -3.07 0.62
C PHE A 161 13.31 -2.84 0.86
N SER A 162 12.97 -1.85 1.68
CA SER A 162 11.58 -1.44 1.87
C SER A 162 10.96 -0.88 0.57
N LEU A 163 11.68 -0.03 -0.16
CA LEU A 163 11.23 0.43 -1.48
C LEU A 163 11.08 -0.73 -2.47
N TRP A 164 12.03 -1.68 -2.49
CA TRP A 164 11.93 -2.86 -3.35
C TRP A 164 10.74 -3.74 -3.01
N GLN A 165 10.47 -3.96 -1.72
CA GLN A 165 9.29 -4.68 -1.26
C GLN A 165 8.01 -4.04 -1.81
N LEU A 166 7.81 -2.74 -1.58
CA LEU A 166 6.66 -2.00 -2.14
C LEU A 166 6.57 -2.17 -3.66
N GLN A 167 7.70 -2.04 -4.34
CA GLN A 167 7.74 -2.00 -5.80
C GLN A 167 7.44 -3.35 -6.45
N ILE A 168 7.91 -4.44 -5.84
CA ILE A 168 7.63 -5.79 -6.30
C ILE A 168 6.16 -6.15 -6.05
N LEU A 169 5.62 -5.77 -4.90
CA LEU A 169 4.22 -6.01 -4.58
C LEU A 169 3.27 -5.19 -5.46
N HIS A 170 3.72 -4.04 -5.93
CA HIS A 170 3.03 -3.26 -6.95
C HIS A 170 2.99 -4.00 -8.31
N ASP A 171 4.11 -4.58 -8.76
CA ASP A 171 4.13 -5.50 -9.93
C ASP A 171 3.20 -6.72 -9.72
N CYS A 172 3.14 -7.23 -8.48
CA CYS A 172 2.23 -8.30 -8.10
C CYS A 172 0.77 -7.90 -8.33
N LEU A 173 0.39 -6.71 -7.87
CA LEU A 173 -0.96 -6.17 -8.00
C LEU A 173 -1.39 -5.96 -9.47
N HIS A 174 -0.51 -5.45 -10.32
CA HIS A 174 -0.75 -5.29 -11.77
C HIS A 174 -0.76 -6.61 -12.56
N GLY A 175 -0.51 -7.74 -11.90
CA GLY A 175 -0.46 -9.05 -12.54
C GLY A 175 0.75 -9.25 -13.46
N SER A 176 1.74 -8.35 -13.39
CA SER A 176 2.99 -8.36 -14.15
C SER A 176 4.10 -9.17 -13.46
N MET A 177 3.96 -9.45 -12.16
CA MET A 177 4.91 -10.28 -11.40
C MET A 177 4.96 -11.72 -11.88
N LEU A 178 3.84 -12.43 -11.86
CA LEU A 178 3.79 -13.85 -12.22
C LEU A 178 3.64 -14.04 -13.73
N ASP A 179 4.18 -15.15 -14.24
CA ASP A 179 4.05 -15.56 -15.65
C ASP A 179 2.60 -15.44 -16.13
N LYS A 180 2.40 -14.63 -17.18
CA LYS A 180 1.07 -14.29 -17.71
C LYS A 180 0.44 -15.44 -18.48
N SER A 181 1.26 -16.33 -19.05
CA SER A 181 0.78 -17.50 -19.80
C SER A 181 0.21 -18.61 -18.90
N LYS A 182 0.54 -18.58 -17.60
CA LYS A 182 0.22 -19.66 -16.65
C LYS A 182 -1.03 -19.34 -15.82
N LYS A 183 -2.01 -20.25 -15.87
CA LYS A 183 -3.18 -20.24 -14.97
C LYS A 183 -2.85 -20.71 -13.54
N ARG A 184 -1.83 -21.57 -13.40
CA ARG A 184 -1.34 -22.09 -12.12
C ARG A 184 0.18 -21.95 -12.02
N VAL A 185 0.66 -21.61 -10.83
CA VAL A 185 2.09 -21.48 -10.52
C VAL A 185 2.32 -22.19 -9.18
N TRP A 186 3.31 -23.09 -9.14
CA TRP A 186 3.61 -23.94 -7.97
C TRP A 186 2.38 -24.66 -7.39
N GLY A 187 1.51 -25.19 -8.26
CA GLY A 187 0.31 -25.93 -7.84
C GLY A 187 -0.85 -25.06 -7.33
N MET A 188 -0.69 -23.74 -7.19
CA MET A 188 -1.78 -22.84 -6.81
C MET A 188 -2.34 -22.09 -8.02
N SER A 189 -3.60 -21.63 -7.95
CA SER A 189 -4.13 -20.70 -8.96
C SER A 189 -3.33 -19.40 -8.91
N LYS A 190 -3.07 -18.79 -10.08
CA LYS A 190 -2.31 -17.52 -10.17
C LYS A 190 -2.89 -16.45 -9.25
N ARG A 191 -4.22 -16.30 -9.23
CA ARG A 191 -4.94 -15.34 -8.38
C ARG A 191 -4.67 -15.58 -6.89
N ARG A 192 -4.84 -16.83 -6.42
CA ARG A 192 -4.58 -17.18 -5.01
C ARG A 192 -3.13 -16.93 -4.62
N LEU A 193 -2.19 -17.25 -5.50
CA LEU A 193 -0.76 -16.99 -5.26
C LEU A 193 -0.48 -15.48 -5.23
N GLN A 194 -1.07 -14.70 -6.14
CA GLN A 194 -0.93 -13.23 -6.18
C GLN A 194 -1.48 -12.59 -4.90
N ASP A 195 -2.67 -13.02 -4.44
CA ASP A 195 -3.25 -12.56 -3.18
C ASP A 195 -2.36 -12.94 -1.98
N ALA A 196 -1.84 -14.16 -1.94
CA ALA A 196 -0.93 -14.61 -0.88
C ALA A 196 0.41 -13.86 -0.89
N LEU A 197 0.98 -13.59 -2.07
CA LEU A 197 2.20 -12.79 -2.23
C LEU A 197 1.97 -11.35 -1.82
N LEU A 198 0.81 -10.75 -2.15
CA LEU A 198 0.47 -9.41 -1.72
C LEU A 198 0.32 -9.34 -0.19
N PHE A 199 -0.40 -10.30 0.40
CA PHE A 199 -0.64 -10.35 1.85
C PHE A 199 0.64 -10.62 2.64
N TRP A 200 1.31 -11.74 2.41
CA TRP A 200 2.50 -12.14 3.18
C TRP A 200 3.74 -11.39 2.76
N GLY A 201 3.86 -11.03 1.48
CA GLY A 201 4.99 -10.26 0.98
C GLY A 201 5.03 -8.82 1.51
N SER A 202 3.89 -8.28 1.97
CA SER A 202 3.83 -6.98 2.67
C SER A 202 4.37 -7.03 4.11
N MET A 203 4.89 -8.18 4.57
CA MET A 203 5.49 -8.34 5.90
C MET A 203 6.94 -8.86 5.79
N PRO A 204 7.87 -8.42 6.68
CA PRO A 204 7.65 -7.48 7.78
C PRO A 204 7.42 -6.05 7.30
N SER A 205 6.55 -5.31 8.00
CA SER A 205 6.27 -3.90 7.71
C SER A 205 5.86 -3.13 8.97
N ALA A 206 6.11 -1.82 8.99
CA ALA A 206 5.68 -0.90 10.03
C ALA A 206 4.28 -0.32 9.77
N PHE A 207 3.97 0.24 8.59
CA PHE A 207 2.68 0.91 8.32
C PHE A 207 1.91 0.42 7.09
N GLY A 208 2.09 -0.85 6.72
CA GLY A 208 1.07 -1.64 6.02
C GLY A 208 0.88 -1.29 4.54
N TYR A 209 1.87 -1.59 3.70
CA TYR A 209 1.74 -1.50 2.23
C TYR A 209 0.50 -2.20 1.67
N PHE A 210 0.05 -3.27 2.33
CA PHE A 210 -1.13 -4.02 1.95
C PHE A 210 -2.38 -3.15 1.78
N LEU A 211 -2.69 -2.26 2.74
CA LEU A 211 -3.92 -1.44 2.67
C LEU A 211 -3.92 -0.57 1.42
N TYR A 212 -2.82 0.16 1.19
CA TYR A 212 -2.67 1.02 0.02
C TYR A 212 -2.68 0.22 -1.29
N LEU A 213 -1.89 -0.84 -1.40
CA LEU A 213 -1.82 -1.63 -2.63
C LEU A 213 -3.16 -2.32 -2.92
N ARG A 214 -3.82 -2.88 -1.90
CA ARG A 214 -5.05 -3.64 -2.07
C ARG A 214 -6.23 -2.78 -2.49
N TYR A 215 -6.39 -1.59 -1.91
CA TYR A 215 -7.60 -0.78 -2.08
C TYR A 215 -7.36 0.56 -2.78
N GLY A 216 -6.12 1.06 -2.77
CA GLY A 216 -5.81 2.42 -3.20
C GLY A 216 -5.18 2.55 -4.57
N HIS A 217 -4.38 1.58 -4.98
CA HIS A 217 -3.47 1.78 -6.09
C HIS A 217 -4.11 1.60 -7.48
N LEU A 218 -4.92 0.54 -7.70
CA LEU A 218 -5.45 0.27 -9.05
C LEU A 218 -6.46 1.33 -9.53
N THR A 219 -7.28 1.86 -8.62
CA THR A 219 -8.29 2.88 -8.92
C THR A 219 -7.67 4.24 -9.29
N HIS A 220 -6.50 4.55 -8.73
CA HIS A 220 -5.74 5.75 -9.06
C HIS A 220 -5.46 5.86 -10.58
N HIS A 221 -5.12 4.78 -11.27
CA HIS A 221 -4.89 4.79 -12.73
C HIS A 221 -6.09 5.29 -13.55
N THR A 222 -7.29 5.23 -12.98
CA THR A 222 -8.53 5.70 -13.60
C THR A 222 -8.98 7.09 -13.13
N SER A 223 -8.68 7.45 -11.88
CA SER A 223 -9.18 8.65 -11.20
C SER A 223 -8.12 9.74 -11.00
N VAL A 224 -6.85 9.49 -11.33
CA VAL A 224 -5.73 10.40 -11.11
C VAL A 224 -6.03 11.82 -11.58
N GLY A 225 -5.83 12.80 -10.70
CA GLY A 225 -6.05 14.22 -11.01
C GLY A 225 -7.52 14.63 -11.24
N ASP A 226 -8.50 13.77 -10.93
CA ASP A 226 -9.93 14.13 -11.00
C ASP A 226 -10.32 14.93 -9.74
N ALA A 227 -10.47 16.26 -9.87
CA ALA A 227 -10.83 17.13 -8.74
C ALA A 227 -12.20 16.80 -8.10
N THR A 228 -13.05 16.03 -8.78
CA THR A 228 -14.33 15.58 -8.25
C THR A 228 -14.24 14.25 -7.53
N LYS A 229 -13.26 13.38 -7.82
CA LYS A 229 -13.12 12.04 -7.22
C LYS A 229 -11.92 11.93 -6.29
N ALA A 230 -10.78 12.46 -6.69
CA ALA A 230 -9.51 12.39 -5.98
C ALA A 230 -9.38 13.50 -4.92
N THR A 231 -10.34 13.55 -3.98
CA THR A 231 -10.34 14.49 -2.84
C THR A 231 -10.19 13.75 -1.52
N LEU A 232 -9.54 14.38 -0.54
CA LEU A 232 -9.38 13.78 0.79
C LEU A 232 -10.73 13.48 1.43
N ALA A 233 -11.70 14.39 1.31
CA ALA A 233 -13.04 14.17 1.85
C ALA A 233 -13.69 12.90 1.30
N LYS A 234 -13.71 12.71 -0.03
CA LYS A 234 -14.32 11.51 -0.63
C LYS A 234 -13.61 10.24 -0.21
N LEU A 235 -12.28 10.24 -0.19
CA LEU A 235 -11.50 9.08 0.20
C LEU A 235 -11.89 8.55 1.59
N PHE A 236 -12.05 9.44 2.56
CA PHE A 236 -12.37 9.07 3.94
C PHE A 236 -13.87 8.81 4.17
N ASP A 237 -14.76 9.54 3.47
CA ASP A 237 -16.21 9.45 3.68
C ASP A 237 -16.90 8.40 2.79
N SER A 238 -16.23 7.88 1.76
CA SER A 238 -16.79 6.94 0.77
C SER A 238 -17.11 5.56 1.35
N ASP A 239 -18.24 5.01 0.91
CA ASP A 239 -18.70 3.64 1.19
C ASP A 239 -18.19 2.58 0.21
N GLN A 240 -17.42 2.97 -0.81
CA GLN A 240 -16.89 2.05 -1.80
C GLN A 240 -15.74 1.24 -1.22
N LYS A 241 -15.68 -0.08 -1.51
CA LYS A 241 -14.60 -0.95 -0.99
C LYS A 241 -13.20 -0.44 -1.35
N ASN A 242 -13.01 0.00 -2.60
CA ASN A 242 -11.76 0.59 -3.05
C ASN A 242 -11.78 2.10 -2.81
N PHE A 243 -10.60 2.67 -2.68
CA PHE A 243 -10.42 4.12 -2.65
C PHE A 243 -10.66 4.69 -4.04
N GLU A 244 -11.14 5.93 -4.13
CA GLU A 244 -11.34 6.63 -5.39
C GLU A 244 -9.99 6.86 -6.09
N ASP A 245 -9.01 7.31 -5.29
CA ASP A 245 -7.61 7.52 -5.66
C ASP A 245 -6.77 7.41 -4.38
N GLY A 246 -6.00 6.32 -4.23
CA GLY A 246 -5.17 6.10 -3.05
C GLY A 246 -3.95 7.01 -2.94
N ASP A 247 -3.49 7.61 -4.04
CA ASP A 247 -2.26 8.39 -4.06
C ASP A 247 -2.41 9.73 -3.35
N ILE A 248 -3.65 10.22 -3.21
CA ILE A 248 -3.94 11.48 -2.52
C ILE A 248 -3.52 11.45 -1.04
N LEU A 249 -3.47 10.27 -0.41
CA LEU A 249 -2.93 10.09 0.95
C LEU A 249 -1.47 10.56 1.03
N PHE A 250 -0.69 10.32 -0.02
CA PHE A 250 0.72 10.70 -0.07
C PHE A 250 0.93 12.10 -0.63
N VAL A 251 0.13 12.46 -1.63
CA VAL A 251 0.28 13.71 -2.38
C VAL A 251 -0.15 14.93 -1.57
N ALA A 252 -1.13 14.80 -0.68
CA ALA A 252 -1.65 15.91 0.13
C ALA A 252 -0.60 16.62 1.01
N HIS A 253 0.53 15.97 1.27
CA HIS A 253 1.64 16.55 2.01
C HIS A 253 2.55 17.46 1.17
N ARG A 254 2.50 17.37 -0.17
CA ARG A 254 3.56 17.90 -1.06
C ARG A 254 3.09 18.55 -2.35
N MET A 255 1.84 18.38 -2.76
CA MET A 255 1.31 19.03 -3.96
C MET A 255 0.01 19.77 -3.63
N ARG A 256 -0.32 20.73 -4.49
CA ARG A 256 -1.59 21.43 -4.41
C ARG A 256 -2.70 20.48 -4.87
N LEU A 257 -3.60 20.16 -3.96
CA LEU A 257 -4.82 19.41 -4.22
C LEU A 257 -6.02 20.35 -4.23
N LYS A 258 -6.94 20.12 -5.17
CA LYS A 258 -8.26 20.75 -5.22
C LYS A 258 -9.31 19.84 -4.54
N GLY A 259 -10.48 20.42 -4.27
CA GLY A 259 -11.60 19.72 -3.64
C GLY A 259 -11.60 19.84 -2.11
N GLU A 260 -12.65 19.30 -1.50
CA GLU A 260 -12.83 19.38 -0.05
C GLU A 260 -11.74 18.62 0.72
N ILE A 261 -11.30 19.25 1.81
CA ILE A 261 -10.38 18.64 2.76
C ILE A 261 -11.22 17.81 3.74
N GLY A 262 -10.87 16.54 3.89
CA GLY A 262 -11.33 15.65 4.96
C GLY A 262 -10.16 15.00 5.69
N PRO A 263 -10.42 14.15 6.69
CA PRO A 263 -11.74 13.71 7.15
C PRO A 263 -12.45 14.70 8.09
N LYS A 264 -13.77 14.50 8.27
CA LYS A 264 -14.61 15.18 9.26
C LYS A 264 -14.59 14.38 10.57
N PHE A 265 -14.26 15.03 11.67
CA PHE A 265 -14.30 14.42 13.00
C PHE A 265 -15.40 15.04 13.83
N LYS A 266 -16.22 14.20 14.47
CA LYS A 266 -17.17 14.64 15.49
C LYS A 266 -16.48 14.62 16.84
N LEU A 267 -16.29 15.79 17.45
CA LEU A 267 -15.72 15.89 18.79
C LEU A 267 -16.86 15.89 19.82
N PRO A 268 -16.80 15.00 20.84
CA PRO A 268 -17.76 15.06 21.94
C PRO A 268 -17.59 16.39 22.68
N SER A 269 -18.70 17.04 23.01
CA SER A 269 -18.69 18.26 23.79
C SER A 269 -18.06 18.02 25.16
N LEU A 270 -17.11 18.88 25.55
CA LEU A 270 -16.46 18.88 26.87
C LEU A 270 -17.39 19.35 28.01
N GLY A 271 -18.65 19.71 27.71
CA GLY A 271 -19.66 20.09 28.69
C GLY A 271 -20.95 19.26 28.59
N LYS A 272 -21.57 18.95 29.73
CA LYS A 272 -22.90 18.33 29.80
C LYS A 272 -23.91 19.21 29.05
N GLY A 273 -24.44 18.72 27.94
CA GLY A 273 -25.47 19.40 27.12
C GLY A 273 -24.94 20.26 25.96
N GLY A 274 -23.64 20.23 25.65
CA GLY A 274 -23.12 20.94 24.47
C GLY A 274 -23.29 20.14 23.17
N GLU A 275 -23.56 20.85 22.07
CA GLU A 275 -23.69 20.27 20.73
C GLU A 275 -22.37 19.61 20.26
N GLU A 276 -22.48 18.52 19.52
CA GLU A 276 -21.33 17.88 18.87
C GLU A 276 -20.69 18.85 17.88
N LYS A 277 -19.40 19.15 18.05
CA LYS A 277 -18.68 20.03 17.13
C LYS A 277 -18.01 19.20 16.05
N GLU A 278 -18.40 19.42 14.79
CA GLU A 278 -17.71 18.85 13.64
C GLU A 278 -16.44 19.66 13.34
N VAL A 279 -15.29 18.97 13.26
CA VAL A 279 -14.00 19.57 12.90
C VAL A 279 -13.44 18.85 11.67
N LYS A 280 -13.23 19.62 10.59
CA LYS A 280 -12.48 19.16 9.42
C LYS A 280 -11.00 19.35 9.66
N MET A 281 -10.23 18.26 9.71
CA MET A 281 -8.77 18.37 9.82
C MET A 281 -8.06 17.28 9.03
N SER A 282 -6.91 17.64 8.47
CA SER A 282 -6.02 16.74 7.75
C SER A 282 -4.59 17.02 8.18
N ILE A 283 -3.88 15.99 8.64
CA ILE A 283 -2.46 16.08 9.03
C ILE A 283 -1.64 16.54 7.82
N SER A 284 -1.87 15.90 6.68
CA SER A 284 -1.16 16.18 5.43
C SER A 284 -1.36 17.61 4.95
N LYS A 285 -2.61 18.09 4.93
CA LYS A 285 -2.90 19.47 4.56
C LYS A 285 -2.37 20.49 5.57
N SER A 286 -2.43 20.18 6.86
CA SER A 286 -1.89 21.05 7.91
C SER A 286 -0.38 21.22 7.75
N GLY A 287 0.35 20.14 7.45
CA GLY A 287 1.77 20.19 7.13
C GLY A 287 2.05 21.02 5.87
N PHE A 288 1.28 20.78 4.80
CA PHE A 288 1.44 21.50 3.54
C PHE A 288 1.14 23.01 3.65
N ASN A 289 0.17 23.41 4.48
CA ASN A 289 -0.16 24.83 4.71
C ASN A 289 0.99 25.62 5.37
N LEU A 290 1.97 24.95 5.97
CA LEU A 290 3.17 25.60 6.53
C LEU A 290 4.23 25.94 5.48
N TRP A 291 4.07 25.45 4.24
CA TRP A 291 5.00 25.66 3.15
C TRP A 291 5.04 27.12 2.72
N ARG A 292 6.21 27.56 2.25
CA ARG A 292 6.44 28.91 1.71
C ARG A 292 7.22 28.81 0.41
N VAL A 293 6.75 29.51 -0.63
CA VAL A 293 7.41 29.56 -1.94
C VAL A 293 8.87 30.00 -1.78
N GLY A 294 9.78 29.33 -2.48
CA GLY A 294 11.21 29.64 -2.48
C GLY A 294 11.96 29.24 -1.20
N ARG A 295 11.34 28.50 -0.27
CA ARG A 295 11.95 28.05 1.00
C ARG A 295 12.10 26.51 1.06
N PRO A 296 12.92 25.88 0.20
CA PRO A 296 12.96 24.43 0.03
C PRO A 296 13.32 23.66 1.31
N ILE A 297 14.28 24.13 2.11
CA ILE A 297 14.68 23.44 3.34
C ILE A 297 13.54 23.44 4.37
N ARG A 298 12.87 24.59 4.54
CA ARG A 298 11.70 24.71 5.42
C ARG A 298 10.58 23.78 4.97
N ASN A 299 10.29 23.76 3.68
CA ASN A 299 9.20 22.95 3.12
C ASN A 299 9.51 21.47 3.23
N ALA A 300 10.76 21.06 2.99
CA ALA A 300 11.23 19.70 3.23
C ALA A 300 11.07 19.30 4.69
N LEU A 301 11.42 20.16 5.65
CA LEU A 301 11.21 19.88 7.08
C LEU A 301 9.71 19.76 7.43
N ALA A 302 8.87 20.67 6.95
CA ALA A 302 7.41 20.61 7.17
C ALA A 302 6.79 19.33 6.58
N PHE A 303 7.22 18.95 5.37
CA PHE A 303 6.87 17.69 4.73
C PHE A 303 7.32 16.50 5.57
N SER A 304 8.60 16.38 5.89
CA SER A 304 9.15 15.27 6.64
C SER A 304 8.45 15.09 7.99
N VAL A 305 8.23 16.18 8.74
CA VAL A 305 7.57 16.12 10.05
C VAL A 305 6.11 15.67 9.93
N SER A 306 5.33 16.28 9.03
CA SER A 306 3.93 15.90 8.85
C SER A 306 3.77 14.47 8.32
N PHE A 307 4.63 14.06 7.40
CA PHE A 307 4.63 12.74 6.80
C PHE A 307 5.03 11.67 7.82
N LEU A 308 6.10 11.88 8.60
CA LEU A 308 6.49 10.99 9.70
C LEU A 308 5.35 10.83 10.72
N PHE A 309 4.70 11.94 11.10
CA PHE A 309 3.58 11.91 12.03
C PHE A 309 2.39 11.09 11.49
N GLU A 310 2.02 11.27 10.21
CA GLU A 310 1.00 10.44 9.58
C GLU A 310 1.38 8.95 9.58
N ARG A 311 2.66 8.61 9.34
CA ARG A 311 3.13 7.22 9.42
C ARG A 311 3.00 6.64 10.82
N VAL A 312 3.29 7.41 11.87
CA VAL A 312 3.04 6.96 13.26
C VAL A 312 1.55 6.68 13.46
N MET A 313 0.67 7.56 12.97
CA MET A 313 -0.78 7.36 13.09
C MET A 313 -1.28 6.10 12.37
N LEU A 314 -0.69 5.75 11.23
CA LEU A 314 -1.01 4.49 10.53
C LEU A 314 -0.54 3.25 11.32
N VAL A 315 0.66 3.30 11.93
CA VAL A 315 1.12 2.22 12.83
C VAL A 315 0.16 2.03 14.00
N VAL A 316 -0.29 3.13 14.62
CA VAL A 316 -1.28 3.09 15.71
C VAL A 316 -2.62 2.56 15.21
N ASN A 317 -3.07 2.99 14.02
CA ASN A 317 -4.31 2.50 13.44
C ASN A 317 -4.28 1.00 13.18
N ASP A 318 -3.17 0.42 12.71
CA ASP A 318 -3.08 -1.04 12.57
C ASP A 318 -3.31 -1.76 13.90
N LEU A 319 -2.80 -1.22 15.00
CA LEU A 319 -3.02 -1.79 16.34
C LEU A 319 -4.50 -1.70 16.71
N VAL A 320 -5.13 -0.55 16.49
CA VAL A 320 -6.58 -0.37 16.73
C VAL A 320 -7.40 -1.33 15.88
N VAL A 321 -7.10 -1.46 14.59
CA VAL A 321 -7.79 -2.38 13.67
C VAL A 321 -7.59 -3.84 14.07
N ALA A 322 -6.38 -4.22 14.50
CA ALA A 322 -6.10 -5.58 14.95
C ALA A 322 -6.94 -5.97 16.17
N LEU A 323 -7.10 -5.05 17.12
CA LEU A 323 -7.83 -5.23 18.37
C LEU A 323 -9.35 -5.17 18.18
N THR A 324 -9.84 -4.16 17.44
CA THR A 324 -11.28 -3.88 17.32
C THR A 324 -11.94 -4.56 16.13
N GLY A 325 -11.16 -4.97 15.13
CA GLY A 325 -11.69 -5.45 13.85
C GLY A 325 -12.26 -4.35 12.95
N ARG A 326 -12.12 -3.06 13.32
CA ARG A 326 -12.69 -1.94 12.57
C ARG A 326 -11.63 -0.89 12.24
N ASN A 327 -11.68 -0.38 11.01
CA ASN A 327 -10.84 0.72 10.57
C ASN A 327 -11.60 2.05 10.72
N TYR A 328 -11.20 2.84 11.71
CA TYR A 328 -11.88 4.09 12.05
C TYR A 328 -11.46 5.28 11.19
N PHE A 329 -10.35 5.18 10.45
CA PHE A 329 -10.04 6.19 9.42
C PHE A 329 -10.98 6.10 8.23
N PHE A 330 -11.49 4.90 7.92
CA PHE A 330 -12.41 4.67 6.81
C PHE A 330 -13.71 4.02 7.30
N PRO A 331 -14.52 4.72 8.11
CA PRO A 331 -15.62 4.13 8.87
C PRO A 331 -16.82 3.69 8.00
N ASN A 332 -16.97 4.27 6.81
CA ASN A 332 -18.12 4.01 5.94
C ASN A 332 -17.88 2.83 4.97
N LYS A 333 -16.66 2.27 4.94
CA LYS A 333 -16.30 1.15 4.06
C LYS A 333 -17.11 -0.11 4.44
N PRO A 334 -17.35 -1.03 3.49
CA PRO A 334 -18.18 -2.20 3.73
C PRO A 334 -17.51 -3.17 4.71
N GLN A 335 -18.28 -4.02 5.36
CA GLN A 335 -17.76 -4.96 6.37
C GLN A 335 -16.62 -5.85 5.82
N SER A 336 -16.71 -6.27 4.55
CA SER A 336 -15.64 -7.07 3.91
C SER A 336 -14.29 -6.35 3.82
N PHE A 337 -14.26 -5.01 3.77
CA PHE A 337 -13.02 -4.23 3.87
C PHE A 337 -12.47 -4.26 5.29
N HIS A 338 -13.33 -4.07 6.29
CA HIS A 338 -12.94 -4.12 7.69
C HIS A 338 -12.40 -5.49 8.10
N ASP A 339 -13.07 -6.57 7.67
CA ASP A 339 -12.66 -7.95 7.98
C ASP A 339 -11.27 -8.27 7.40
N GLU A 340 -11.06 -7.92 6.13
CA GLU A 340 -9.79 -8.16 5.43
C GLU A 340 -8.65 -7.31 6.04
N CYS A 341 -8.93 -6.04 6.39
CA CYS A 341 -7.99 -5.20 7.14
C CYS A 341 -7.68 -5.77 8.52
N ALA A 342 -8.69 -6.27 9.25
CA ALA A 342 -8.52 -6.85 10.58
C ALA A 342 -7.62 -8.09 10.55
N VAL A 343 -7.85 -8.98 9.59
CA VAL A 343 -7.02 -10.18 9.39
C VAL A 343 -5.57 -9.78 9.11
N TYR A 344 -5.33 -8.86 8.17
CA TYR A 344 -3.99 -8.38 7.87
C TYR A 344 -3.32 -7.74 9.08
N CYS A 345 -4.01 -6.81 9.74
CA CYS A 345 -3.46 -6.06 10.87
C CYS A 345 -3.12 -6.98 12.05
N ARG A 346 -3.92 -8.01 12.33
CA ARG A 346 -3.59 -9.01 13.36
C ARG A 346 -2.30 -9.75 13.06
N CYS A 347 -2.11 -10.20 11.82
CA CYS A 347 -0.86 -10.83 11.39
C CYS A 347 0.33 -9.86 11.50
N ALA A 348 0.18 -8.64 10.97
CA ALA A 348 1.25 -7.63 10.98
C ALA A 348 1.60 -7.16 12.41
N VAL A 349 0.62 -6.98 13.29
CA VAL A 349 0.84 -6.68 14.72
C VAL A 349 1.52 -7.87 15.41
N ALA A 350 1.13 -9.11 15.14
CA ALA A 350 1.79 -10.28 15.71
C ALA A 350 3.27 -10.38 15.29
N VAL A 351 3.60 -10.12 14.02
CA VAL A 351 4.99 -10.07 13.53
C VAL A 351 5.77 -8.96 14.24
N ARG A 352 5.21 -7.74 14.36
CA ARG A 352 5.84 -6.63 15.08
C ARG A 352 6.03 -6.94 16.57
N ALA A 353 5.03 -7.54 17.22
CA ALA A 353 5.12 -7.94 18.63
C ALA A 353 6.21 -8.99 18.85
N ALA A 354 6.34 -9.96 17.95
CA ALA A 354 7.43 -10.94 17.99
C ALA A 354 8.80 -10.26 17.82
N LEU A 355 8.95 -9.33 16.88
CA LEU A 355 10.20 -8.58 16.69
C LEU A 355 10.55 -7.69 17.89
N TRP A 356 9.53 -7.09 18.51
CA TRP A 356 9.71 -6.31 19.73
C TRP A 356 10.15 -7.19 20.90
N ALA A 357 9.54 -8.36 21.06
CA ALA A 357 9.93 -9.31 22.10
C ALA A 357 11.36 -9.86 21.91
N LEU A 358 11.76 -10.11 20.66
CA LEU A 358 13.08 -10.67 20.33
C LEU A 358 14.22 -9.64 20.34
N ALA A 359 13.95 -8.41 19.92
CA ALA A 359 15.00 -7.40 19.66
C ALA A 359 14.69 -6.01 20.24
N GLY A 360 13.64 -5.86 21.04
CA GLY A 360 13.25 -4.61 21.69
C GLY A 360 12.70 -3.56 20.72
N TRP A 361 12.47 -2.35 21.23
CA TRP A 361 11.83 -1.25 20.48
C TRP A 361 12.60 -0.77 19.25
N LYS A 362 13.92 -1.00 19.20
CA LYS A 362 14.77 -0.61 18.07
C LYS A 362 14.43 -1.38 16.79
N SER A 363 13.90 -2.60 16.90
CA SER A 363 13.45 -3.40 15.76
C SER A 363 12.27 -2.75 15.02
N LEU A 364 11.34 -2.17 15.79
CA LEU A 364 10.21 -1.42 15.26
C LEU A 364 10.64 -0.04 14.73
N LEU A 365 11.56 0.64 15.43
CA LEU A 365 12.15 1.88 14.93
C LEU A 365 12.82 1.67 13.58
N PHE A 366 13.59 0.58 13.41
CA PHE A 366 14.25 0.24 12.15
C PHE A 366 13.25 0.08 11.01
N LEU A 367 12.17 -0.70 11.20
CA LEU A 367 11.16 -0.90 10.15
C LEU A 367 10.45 0.41 9.80
N TYR A 368 10.04 1.18 10.81
CA TYR A 368 9.37 2.47 10.63
C TYR A 368 10.24 3.46 9.83
N LEU A 369 11.51 3.57 10.20
CA LEU A 369 12.46 4.45 9.50
C LEU A 369 12.75 3.94 8.09
N SER A 370 12.94 2.64 7.90
CA SER A 370 13.21 2.04 6.59
C SER A 370 12.09 2.37 5.60
N GLU A 371 10.83 2.26 6.02
CA GLU A 371 9.66 2.55 5.17
C GLU A 371 9.42 4.03 4.93
N THR A 372 9.88 4.91 5.82
CA THR A 372 9.61 6.35 5.70
C THR A 372 10.73 7.11 5.01
N LEU A 373 12.00 6.76 5.30
CA LEU A 373 13.16 7.56 4.90
C LEU A 373 13.32 7.64 3.38
N TRP A 374 12.99 6.59 2.62
CA TRP A 374 13.11 6.66 1.16
C TRP A 374 12.18 7.68 0.50
N SER A 375 11.07 8.02 1.18
CA SER A 375 10.06 8.98 0.75
C SER A 375 10.38 10.43 1.14
N ILE A 376 11.38 10.68 2.00
CA ILE A 376 11.69 12.02 2.52
C ILE A 376 13.13 12.46 2.20
N PRO A 377 13.41 13.78 2.08
CA PRO A 377 14.77 14.27 1.88
C PRO A 377 15.67 13.95 3.08
N PRO A 378 16.99 13.78 2.88
CA PRO A 378 17.73 13.93 1.63
C PRO A 378 17.84 12.63 0.80
N HIS A 379 17.05 11.59 1.11
CA HIS A 379 17.22 10.29 0.47
C HIS A 379 16.98 10.36 -1.06
N PRO A 380 17.85 9.82 -1.92
CA PRO A 380 17.74 9.99 -3.38
C PRO A 380 16.43 9.51 -4.01
N ALA A 381 15.82 8.45 -3.49
CA ALA A 381 14.52 7.95 -3.96
C ALA A 381 13.38 8.97 -3.75
N CYS A 382 13.54 9.91 -2.82
CA CYS A 382 12.54 10.95 -2.57
C CYS A 382 12.29 11.78 -3.82
N ALA A 383 13.32 12.02 -4.66
CA ALA A 383 13.17 12.76 -5.92
C ALA A 383 12.09 12.17 -6.83
N MET A 384 12.15 10.86 -7.10
CA MET A 384 11.10 10.14 -7.84
C MET A 384 9.76 10.24 -7.12
N PHE A 385 9.74 9.91 -5.82
CA PHE A 385 8.49 9.87 -5.06
C PHE A 385 7.73 11.21 -5.10
N VAL A 386 8.42 12.34 -4.92
CA VAL A 386 7.77 13.66 -4.85
C VAL A 386 7.38 14.23 -6.20
N THR A 387 7.83 13.65 -7.33
CA THR A 387 7.53 14.18 -8.67
C THR A 387 6.60 13.31 -9.51
N ASN A 388 6.35 12.05 -9.14
CA ASN A 388 5.56 11.09 -9.92
C ASN A 388 4.29 11.67 -10.58
N HIS A 389 3.57 12.57 -9.90
CA HIS A 389 2.35 13.24 -10.39
C HIS A 389 2.41 14.77 -10.39
N GLY A 390 3.60 15.35 -10.58
CA GLY A 390 3.74 16.79 -10.76
C GLY A 390 3.16 17.23 -12.11
N SER A 391 2.44 18.36 -12.11
CA SER A 391 1.92 18.97 -13.33
C SER A 391 3.06 19.60 -14.14
N GLY A 392 3.50 18.90 -15.19
CA GLY A 392 4.46 19.41 -16.15
C GLY A 392 3.79 20.13 -17.32
N THR A 393 4.57 20.67 -18.24
CA THR A 393 4.09 21.24 -19.50
C THR A 393 4.85 20.62 -20.66
N ASP A 394 4.13 20.15 -21.66
CA ASP A 394 4.68 19.68 -22.91
C ASP A 394 5.19 20.88 -23.73
N GLN A 395 6.47 20.86 -24.10
CA GLN A 395 7.12 22.02 -24.73
C GLN A 395 6.59 22.32 -26.15
N LEU A 396 6.04 21.32 -26.84
CA LEU A 396 5.58 21.46 -28.21
C LEU A 396 4.12 21.95 -28.26
N THR A 397 3.29 21.40 -27.39
CA THR A 397 1.84 21.63 -27.39
C THR A 397 1.37 22.62 -26.34
N GLY A 398 2.21 22.97 -25.36
CA GLY A 398 1.84 23.79 -24.21
C GLY A 398 0.83 23.13 -23.27
N LYS A 399 0.43 21.88 -23.54
CA LYS A 399 -0.55 21.14 -22.72
C LYS A 399 0.11 20.58 -21.47
N CYS A 400 -0.67 20.44 -20.41
CA CYS A 400 -0.15 19.86 -19.18
C CYS A 400 0.16 18.37 -19.31
N VAL A 401 1.21 17.96 -18.59
CA VAL A 401 1.69 16.59 -18.48
C VAL A 401 1.42 16.12 -17.04
N PRO A 402 0.57 15.10 -16.82
CA PRO A 402 0.06 14.77 -15.48
C PRO A 402 1.01 13.94 -14.62
N SER A 403 2.02 13.32 -15.23
CA SER A 403 2.93 12.41 -14.54
C SER A 403 4.35 12.61 -15.06
N SER A 404 5.34 12.39 -14.20
CA SER A 404 6.76 12.56 -14.56
C SER A 404 7.62 11.38 -14.13
N SER A 405 8.72 11.18 -14.86
CA SER A 405 9.73 10.16 -14.57
C SER A 405 11.05 10.84 -14.20
N THR A 406 11.87 10.16 -13.40
CA THR A 406 13.22 10.61 -13.03
C THR A 406 14.27 9.78 -13.75
N TYR A 407 15.06 10.41 -14.62
CA TYR A 407 16.10 9.75 -15.42
C TYR A 407 17.50 10.07 -14.88
N ALA A 408 17.84 9.51 -13.72
CA ALA A 408 19.12 9.74 -13.03
C ALA A 408 20.15 8.60 -13.23
N GLY A 409 20.09 7.92 -14.38
CA GLY A 409 21.04 6.86 -14.75
C GLY A 409 20.69 5.47 -14.24
N LYS A 410 21.45 4.45 -14.70
CA LYS A 410 21.16 3.03 -14.48
C LYS A 410 21.20 2.63 -13.00
N TRP A 411 22.14 3.18 -12.23
CA TRP A 411 22.25 2.91 -10.79
C TRP A 411 21.04 3.42 -10.02
N TYR A 412 20.51 4.58 -10.40
CA TYR A 412 19.27 5.08 -9.81
C TYR A 412 18.09 4.16 -10.15
N SER A 413 17.97 3.74 -11.42
CA SER A 413 16.92 2.79 -11.81
C SER A 413 17.01 1.45 -11.10
N PHE A 414 18.22 0.95 -10.83
CA PHE A 414 18.43 -0.24 -10.00
C PHE A 414 17.98 0.00 -8.56
N PHE A 415 18.41 1.11 -7.96
CA PHE A 415 18.06 1.49 -6.61
C PHE A 415 16.55 1.63 -6.41
N THR A 416 15.84 2.20 -7.38
CA THR A 416 14.38 2.36 -7.37
C THR A 416 13.63 1.20 -8.03
N LEU A 417 14.32 0.12 -8.41
CA LEU A 417 13.75 -1.05 -9.10
C LEU A 417 12.81 -0.70 -10.28
N GLY A 418 13.18 0.31 -11.06
CA GLY A 418 12.44 0.78 -12.24
C GLY A 418 11.27 1.73 -11.96
N THR A 419 10.92 2.02 -10.71
CA THR A 419 9.80 2.94 -10.40
C THR A 419 10.05 4.40 -10.79
N ASN A 420 11.31 4.75 -11.01
CA ASN A 420 11.69 6.04 -11.57
C ASN A 420 11.12 6.27 -12.98
N TYR A 421 10.67 5.22 -13.68
CA TYR A 421 9.94 5.26 -14.95
C TYR A 421 8.42 5.35 -14.71
N HIS A 422 7.97 6.31 -13.90
CA HIS A 422 6.58 6.38 -13.46
C HIS A 422 5.60 6.77 -14.58
N CYS A 423 5.98 7.70 -15.45
CA CYS A 423 5.17 8.03 -16.63
C CYS A 423 5.00 6.82 -17.56
N GLU A 424 6.09 6.06 -17.80
CA GLU A 424 6.07 4.81 -18.57
C GLU A 424 5.12 3.79 -17.91
N HIS A 425 5.15 3.69 -16.58
CA HIS A 425 4.25 2.81 -15.83
C HIS A 425 2.77 3.18 -16.04
N HIS A 426 2.42 4.46 -15.98
CA HIS A 426 1.05 4.89 -16.25
C HIS A 426 0.61 4.69 -17.70
N ASP A 427 1.55 4.80 -18.65
CA ASP A 427 1.27 4.50 -20.06
C ASP A 427 1.04 2.98 -20.26
N PHE A 428 1.79 2.11 -19.57
CA PHE A 428 1.70 0.65 -19.68
C PHE A 428 1.82 -0.07 -18.32
N PRO A 429 0.74 -0.12 -17.51
CA PRO A 429 0.81 -0.57 -16.11
C PRO A 429 1.11 -2.07 -15.96
N THR A 430 0.86 -2.86 -17.00
CA THR A 430 1.09 -4.30 -16.99
C THR A 430 2.48 -4.70 -17.47
N ILE A 431 3.30 -3.76 -17.96
CA ILE A 431 4.73 -4.02 -18.24
C ILE A 431 5.49 -4.05 -16.90
N PRO A 432 6.24 -5.12 -16.59
CA PRO A 432 6.98 -5.20 -15.32
C PRO A 432 7.97 -4.05 -15.19
N LEU A 433 8.11 -3.46 -14.00
CA LEU A 433 8.82 -2.18 -13.84
C LEU A 433 10.29 -2.23 -14.28
N HIS A 434 10.97 -3.34 -14.02
CA HIS A 434 12.35 -3.55 -14.45
C HIS A 434 12.52 -3.60 -16.00
N LYS A 435 11.41 -3.62 -16.76
CA LYS A 435 11.39 -3.55 -18.23
C LYS A 435 10.97 -2.17 -18.77
N LEU A 436 10.53 -1.23 -17.94
CA LEU A 436 10.07 0.09 -18.42
C LEU A 436 11.18 0.90 -19.10
N GLY A 437 12.44 0.72 -18.68
CA GLY A 437 13.58 1.27 -19.42
C GLY A 437 13.70 0.76 -20.86
N LYS A 438 13.22 -0.47 -21.16
CA LYS A 438 13.14 -0.99 -22.54
C LYS A 438 12.00 -0.35 -23.31
N LEU A 439 10.83 -0.20 -22.70
CA LEU A 439 9.70 0.53 -23.31
C LEU A 439 10.14 1.93 -23.75
N ARG A 440 10.87 2.64 -22.89
CA ARG A 440 11.44 3.95 -23.22
C ARG A 440 12.40 3.91 -24.43
N ASN A 441 13.17 2.84 -24.59
CA ASN A 441 14.07 2.69 -25.75
C ASN A 441 13.32 2.38 -27.05
N ILE A 442 12.19 1.66 -26.96
CA ILE A 442 11.33 1.33 -28.11
C ILE A 442 10.57 2.58 -28.58
N ALA A 443 10.04 3.37 -27.64
CA ALA A 443 9.25 4.56 -27.94
C ALA A 443 9.95 5.86 -27.46
N PRO A 444 11.17 6.19 -27.93
CA PRO A 444 11.97 7.29 -27.39
C PRO A 444 11.35 8.67 -27.65
N ASP A 445 10.48 8.81 -28.66
CA ASP A 445 9.82 10.08 -28.98
C ASP A 445 8.75 10.49 -27.96
N PHE A 446 8.30 9.55 -27.13
CA PHE A 446 7.27 9.79 -26.13
C PHE A 446 7.83 10.21 -24.77
N TYR A 447 9.15 10.11 -24.58
CA TYR A 447 9.81 10.34 -23.29
C TYR A 447 11.00 11.30 -23.43
N PRO A 448 11.32 12.11 -22.41
CA PRO A 448 12.48 12.99 -22.43
C PRO A 448 13.78 12.24 -22.76
N LYS A 449 14.66 12.86 -23.55
CA LYS A 449 15.99 12.31 -23.89
C LYS A 449 16.99 12.52 -22.74
N GLY A 450 17.96 11.61 -22.59
CA GLY A 450 19.06 11.73 -21.62
C GLY A 450 18.86 10.97 -20.31
N SER A 451 19.88 10.92 -19.45
CA SER A 451 19.82 10.21 -18.15
C SER A 451 20.70 10.85 -17.09
N LYS A 452 20.75 12.19 -17.10
CA LYS A 452 21.61 13.01 -16.24
C LYS A 452 20.80 13.86 -15.24
N ASP A 453 19.59 13.42 -14.89
CA ASP A 453 18.80 14.14 -13.91
C ASP A 453 19.54 14.22 -12.58
N ASN A 454 19.60 15.44 -12.03
CA ASN A 454 20.16 15.67 -10.72
C ASN A 454 19.04 15.58 -9.68
N VAL A 455 19.01 14.48 -8.92
CA VAL A 455 17.99 14.19 -7.91
C VAL A 455 17.88 15.28 -6.83
N PHE A 456 19.00 15.93 -6.46
CA PHE A 456 18.98 17.04 -5.50
C PHE A 456 18.37 18.30 -6.09
N ARG A 457 18.61 18.57 -7.39
CA ARG A 457 17.96 19.69 -8.09
C ARG A 457 16.45 19.44 -8.24
N ILE A 458 16.05 18.20 -8.52
CA ILE A 458 14.63 17.79 -8.57
C ILE A 458 13.97 18.05 -7.22
N MET A 459 14.53 17.52 -6.12
CA MET A 459 14.00 17.75 -4.78
C MET A 459 13.96 19.25 -4.45
N LYS A 460 15.04 20.00 -4.72
CA LYS A 460 15.08 21.45 -4.48
C LYS A 460 13.95 22.16 -5.22
N LYS A 461 13.65 21.79 -6.47
CA LYS A 461 12.53 22.36 -7.24
C LYS A 461 11.20 22.02 -6.58
N ALA A 462 10.93 20.72 -6.37
CA ALA A 462 9.67 20.23 -5.80
C ALA A 462 9.33 20.86 -4.44
N PHE A 463 10.35 21.07 -3.59
CA PHE A 463 10.17 21.74 -2.30
C PHE A 463 10.21 23.27 -2.38
N SER A 464 10.66 23.90 -3.47
CA SER A 464 10.64 25.36 -3.60
C SER A 464 9.28 25.87 -4.07
N ASP A 465 8.68 25.18 -5.04
CA ASP A 465 7.38 25.52 -5.60
C ASP A 465 6.59 24.23 -5.88
N PRO A 466 5.63 23.86 -5.02
CA PRO A 466 4.87 22.64 -5.18
C PRO A 466 3.86 22.78 -6.32
N ASP A 467 3.95 21.86 -7.28
CA ASP A 467 3.02 21.74 -8.41
C ASP A 467 1.61 21.32 -7.95
N PHE A 468 0.62 21.49 -8.84
CA PHE A 468 -0.66 20.82 -8.70
C PHE A 468 -0.52 19.32 -8.97
N TYR A 469 -1.37 18.53 -8.31
CA TYR A 469 -1.46 17.10 -8.56
C TYR A 469 -2.06 16.84 -9.95
N ALA A 470 -1.31 16.16 -10.81
CA ALA A 470 -1.76 15.62 -12.10
C ALA A 470 -2.68 16.53 -12.92
N CYS A 471 -2.24 17.76 -13.19
CA CYS A 471 -2.95 18.76 -13.99
C CYS A 471 -4.32 19.19 -13.44
N MET A 472 -4.57 19.04 -12.13
CA MET A 472 -5.81 19.48 -11.49
C MET A 472 -6.10 20.99 -11.69
N ASP A 473 -5.10 21.79 -12.03
CA ASP A 473 -5.22 23.21 -12.34
C ASP A 473 -5.69 23.52 -13.76
N VAL A 474 -5.53 22.61 -14.72
CA VAL A 474 -5.88 22.85 -16.13
C VAL A 474 -7.39 22.93 -16.33
N GLY A 475 -7.83 23.97 -17.05
CA GLY A 475 -9.23 24.14 -17.47
C GLY A 475 -10.14 24.79 -16.42
N VAL A 476 -9.57 25.37 -15.36
CA VAL A 476 -10.33 26.12 -14.35
C VAL A 476 -9.86 27.57 -14.38
N ASN A 477 -10.77 28.48 -14.72
CA ASN A 477 -10.54 29.92 -14.58
C ASN A 477 -10.11 30.21 -13.13
N LEU A 478 -8.94 30.81 -12.97
CA LEU A 478 -8.54 31.42 -11.71
C LEU A 478 -9.42 32.65 -11.51
N GLY A 479 -10.63 32.43 -10.99
CA GLY A 479 -11.52 33.48 -10.49
C GLY A 479 -10.99 34.07 -9.21
#